data_AF-A0A396GPU3-F1
#
_entry.id   AF-A0A396GPU3-F1
#
_cell.length_a   1.000
_cell.length_b   1.000
_cell.length_c   1.000
_cell.angle_alpha   90.00
_cell.angle_beta   90.00
_cell.angle_gamma   90.00
#
_symmetry.space_group_name_H-M   'P 1'
#
loop_
_entity.id
_entity.type
_entity.pdbx_description
1 polymer ?
#
loop_
_entity_poly.entity_id
_entity_poly.type
_entity_poly.pdbx_seq_one_letter_code
_entity_poly.pdbx_strand_id
1 'polypeptide(L)'
;MKGEMVVETPAKGSVTTSLVCLRCPISMFGRDFVIDLVCLPLTGMDVIFGMNWLEYNRVHINCFSKTVHFSSAEEEGEVELLSTKQMKQFERDGILMYSLMAQLSLENQAVVDGLPVVNEFPEVFPDEIPDVPPEREVEFSIDLVPGTKPVSMAPYRMSASELAELKKQLEDLLDKKFVRPSVSPWGAPVLLVKKKDGSMRLCIDYRQLNKVTIKNRYPLPRIDDLMDQLVGAKIFSKIDLRSGYHQIKVKDEDMQKTAFRTRYGHYEYKVMPFGVTNAPGVFMEYMNRIFHAFLDKFVVVFIDDILIYSKNEEEHAEHLRIVLQVLKEKRLYAKLSKCEFWLREVSFLGHIISGSGIAVDPSKVDAVSQWETPKSVTEIRSFLGLAGYYRRFIKGFSKLALPLTQLTCKGKPFVWDAQCESSFNELKRRLTTAPVLILPKPEELP
;
A
#
# COMPACT_ATOMS: atom_id res chain seq x y z
N MET A 1 -33.68 21.38 -31.74
CA MET A 1 -33.99 20.51 -30.59
C MET A 1 -34.90 21.28 -29.64
N LYS A 2 -35.99 20.68 -29.14
CA LYS A 2 -36.83 21.30 -28.09
C LYS A 2 -36.29 20.86 -26.73
N GLY A 3 -35.30 21.58 -26.24
CA GLY A 3 -34.74 21.42 -24.90
C GLY A 3 -34.09 22.74 -24.52
N GLU A 4 -34.42 23.25 -23.34
CA GLU A 4 -33.72 24.40 -22.76
C GLU A 4 -32.37 23.93 -22.22
N MET A 5 -31.29 24.56 -22.67
CA MET A 5 -29.93 24.34 -22.18
C MET A 5 -29.60 25.39 -21.13
N VAL A 6 -29.10 24.95 -19.98
CA VAL A 6 -28.58 25.83 -18.94
C VAL A 6 -27.07 25.90 -19.07
N VAL A 7 -26.52 27.10 -19.25
CA VAL A 7 -25.08 27.34 -19.43
C VAL A 7 -24.57 28.20 -18.29
N GLU A 8 -23.61 27.69 -17.53
CA GLU A 8 -22.92 28.48 -16.50
C GLU A 8 -21.87 29.39 -17.14
N THR A 9 -21.98 30.68 -16.86
CA THR A 9 -21.06 31.71 -17.36
C THR A 9 -20.30 32.37 -16.20
N PRO A 10 -19.00 32.66 -16.36
CA PRO A 10 -18.21 33.34 -15.33
C PRO A 10 -18.72 34.77 -15.00
N ALA A 11 -19.45 35.41 -15.91
CA ALA A 11 -19.85 36.81 -15.79
C ALA A 11 -21.26 37.02 -15.20
N LYS A 12 -22.20 36.09 -15.41
CA LYS A 12 -23.62 36.25 -15.00
C LYS A 12 -24.20 35.02 -14.27
N GLY A 13 -23.39 34.00 -13.98
CA GLY A 13 -23.88 32.73 -13.46
C GLY A 13 -24.60 31.92 -14.54
N SER A 14 -25.65 31.20 -14.15
CA SER A 14 -26.43 30.33 -15.02
C SER A 14 -27.36 31.09 -15.97
N VAL A 15 -27.24 30.85 -17.28
CA VAL A 15 -28.09 31.43 -18.33
C VAL A 15 -28.76 30.31 -19.13
N THR A 16 -30.08 30.39 -19.29
CA THR A 16 -30.85 29.40 -20.06
C THR A 16 -31.07 29.87 -21.50
N THR A 17 -30.83 29.00 -22.48
CA THR A 17 -31.10 29.26 -23.90
C THR A 17 -31.53 28.00 -24.63
N SER A 18 -32.32 28.16 -25.69
CA SER A 18 -32.68 27.08 -26.63
C SER A 18 -32.20 27.37 -28.06
N LEU A 19 -31.40 28.43 -28.23
CA LEU A 19 -30.97 28.92 -29.53
C LEU A 19 -29.54 28.44 -29.84
N VAL A 20 -29.37 27.82 -31.00
CA VAL A 20 -28.10 27.28 -31.48
C VAL A 20 -27.93 27.64 -32.96
N CYS A 21 -26.76 28.10 -33.33
CA CYS A 21 -26.33 28.26 -34.72
C CYS A 21 -25.43 27.08 -35.08
N LEU A 22 -25.86 26.25 -36.03
CA LEU A 22 -25.13 25.05 -36.42
C LEU A 22 -24.16 25.34 -37.57
N ARG A 23 -23.00 24.68 -37.53
CA ARG A 23 -21.95 24.69 -38.55
C ARG A 23 -21.50 26.10 -38.95
N CYS A 24 -21.30 26.96 -37.96
CA CYS A 24 -20.77 28.30 -38.18
C CYS A 24 -19.30 28.20 -38.64
N PRO A 25 -18.95 28.72 -39.83
CA PRO A 25 -17.57 28.83 -40.25
C PRO A 25 -16.91 29.95 -39.46
N ILE A 26 -15.77 29.67 -38.83
CA ILE A 26 -14.97 30.65 -38.10
C ILE A 26 -13.52 30.53 -38.53
N SER A 27 -12.95 31.64 -38.99
CA SER A 27 -11.53 31.75 -39.32
C SER A 27 -10.80 32.50 -38.21
N MET A 28 -9.81 31.85 -37.58
CA MET A 28 -9.03 32.46 -36.50
C MET A 28 -7.58 31.99 -36.56
N PHE A 29 -6.63 32.91 -36.39
CA PHE A 29 -5.18 32.63 -36.44
C PHE A 29 -4.73 31.87 -37.70
N GLY A 30 -5.35 32.15 -38.85
CA GLY A 30 -5.01 31.53 -40.14
C GLY A 30 -5.52 30.10 -40.31
N ARG A 31 -6.43 29.63 -39.43
CA ARG A 31 -7.10 28.33 -39.53
C ARG A 31 -8.61 28.51 -39.63
N ASP A 32 -9.24 27.63 -40.39
CA ASP A 32 -10.68 27.60 -40.57
C ASP A 32 -11.30 26.47 -39.75
N PHE A 33 -12.34 26.80 -38.99
CA PHE A 33 -13.07 25.89 -38.14
C PHE A 33 -14.56 25.90 -38.52
N VAL A 34 -15.22 24.77 -38.30
CA VAL A 34 -16.68 24.68 -38.38
C VAL A 34 -17.16 24.23 -37.01
N ILE A 35 -17.94 25.07 -36.33
CA ILE A 35 -18.40 24.83 -34.96
C ILE A 35 -19.90 25.13 -34.82
N ASP A 36 -20.56 24.36 -33.97
CA ASP A 36 -21.93 24.66 -33.51
C ASP A 36 -21.86 25.62 -32.31
N LEU A 37 -22.51 26.78 -32.41
CA LEU A 37 -22.51 27.83 -31.39
C LEU A 37 -23.83 27.89 -30.64
N VAL A 38 -23.78 28.01 -29.32
CA VAL A 38 -24.95 28.25 -28.48
C VAL A 38 -25.12 29.77 -28.28
N CYS A 39 -26.30 30.31 -28.59
CA CYS A 39 -26.54 31.75 -28.52
C CYS A 39 -26.90 32.17 -27.09
N LEU A 40 -26.08 33.03 -26.48
CA LEU A 40 -26.28 33.58 -25.14
C LEU A 40 -26.47 35.11 -25.22
N PRO A 41 -27.36 35.71 -24.41
CA PRO A 41 -27.56 37.17 -24.33
C PRO A 41 -26.44 37.86 -23.53
N LEU A 42 -25.20 37.68 -23.98
CA LEU A 42 -24.01 38.32 -23.43
C LEU A 42 -23.68 39.60 -24.19
N THR A 43 -23.19 40.61 -23.50
CA THR A 43 -22.78 41.90 -24.07
C THR A 43 -21.28 42.07 -23.92
N GLY A 44 -20.57 42.38 -25.02
CA GLY A 44 -19.13 42.68 -25.02
C GLY A 44 -18.20 41.53 -25.43
N MET A 45 -18.75 40.38 -25.83
CA MET A 45 -18.01 39.26 -26.40
C MET A 45 -18.83 38.65 -27.54
N ASP A 46 -18.21 38.45 -28.70
CA ASP A 46 -18.90 37.93 -29.89
C ASP A 46 -19.02 36.41 -29.88
N VAL A 47 -17.94 35.70 -29.54
CA VAL A 47 -17.88 34.23 -29.46
C VAL A 47 -16.96 33.82 -28.30
N ILE A 48 -17.35 32.81 -27.54
CA ILE A 48 -16.53 32.20 -26.49
C ILE A 48 -16.27 30.74 -26.88
N PHE A 49 -15.00 30.37 -27.01
CA PHE A 49 -14.59 28.98 -27.20
C PHE A 49 -14.43 28.29 -25.85
N GLY A 50 -15.16 27.19 -25.67
CA GLY A 50 -15.12 26.38 -24.44
C GLY A 50 -13.89 25.48 -24.35
N MET A 51 -13.71 24.88 -23.17
CA MET A 51 -12.59 23.97 -22.87
C MET A 51 -12.55 22.76 -23.81
N ASN A 52 -13.71 22.23 -24.19
CA ASN A 52 -13.84 21.13 -25.15
C ASN A 52 -13.23 21.47 -26.52
N TRP A 53 -13.42 22.71 -27.00
CA TRP A 53 -12.86 23.14 -28.28
C TRP A 53 -11.34 23.35 -28.17
N LEU A 54 -10.86 23.91 -27.06
CA LEU A 54 -9.43 24.08 -26.79
C LEU A 54 -8.71 22.73 -26.71
N GLU A 55 -9.32 21.74 -26.05
CA GLU A 55 -8.79 20.38 -25.93
C GLU A 55 -8.74 19.68 -27.29
N TYR A 56 -9.85 19.70 -28.05
CA TYR A 56 -9.92 19.05 -29.36
C TYR A 56 -8.86 19.59 -30.34
N ASN A 57 -8.60 20.89 -30.29
CA ASN A 57 -7.62 21.55 -31.15
C ASN A 57 -6.22 21.66 -30.52
N ARG A 58 -6.01 21.06 -29.34
CA ARG A 58 -4.75 21.08 -28.58
C ARG A 58 -4.16 22.48 -28.47
N VAL A 59 -4.98 23.40 -27.97
CA VAL A 59 -4.65 24.82 -27.86
C VAL A 59 -3.99 25.10 -26.52
N HIS A 60 -2.76 25.62 -26.57
CA HIS A 60 -2.03 26.11 -25.41
C HIS A 60 -2.18 27.63 -25.29
N ILE A 61 -2.78 28.08 -24.19
CA ILE A 61 -2.93 29.52 -23.88
C ILE A 61 -1.80 29.93 -22.94
N ASN A 62 -0.91 30.80 -23.39
CA ASN A 62 0.07 31.44 -22.53
C ASN A 62 -0.53 32.74 -21.99
N CYS A 63 -1.02 32.70 -20.74
CA CYS A 63 -1.64 33.86 -20.09
C CYS A 63 -0.64 34.99 -19.78
N PHE A 64 0.65 34.69 -19.65
CA PHE A 64 1.68 35.70 -19.36
C PHE A 64 1.99 36.54 -20.60
N SER A 65 2.26 35.89 -21.74
CA SER A 65 2.51 36.59 -23.01
C SER A 65 1.23 36.97 -23.77
N LYS A 66 0.06 36.53 -23.30
CA LYS A 66 -1.24 36.68 -23.97
C LYS A 66 -1.24 36.10 -25.39
N THR A 67 -0.58 34.95 -25.57
CA THR A 67 -0.49 34.24 -26.86
C THR A 67 -1.25 32.92 -26.83
N VAL A 68 -1.68 32.48 -28.02
CA VAL A 68 -2.37 31.21 -28.23
C VAL A 68 -1.54 30.38 -29.20
N HIS A 69 -1.16 29.18 -28.80
CA HIS A 69 -0.35 28.25 -29.58
C HIS A 69 -1.16 27.01 -29.92
N PHE A 70 -1.10 26.55 -31.16
CA PHE A 70 -1.68 25.29 -31.58
C PHE A 70 -0.53 24.28 -31.69
N SER A 71 -0.49 23.27 -30.83
CA SER A 71 0.55 22.24 -30.92
C SER A 71 0.39 21.45 -32.23
N SER A 72 1.42 21.40 -33.06
CA SER A 72 1.52 20.40 -34.12
C SER A 72 1.92 19.06 -33.49
N ALA A 73 1.52 17.95 -34.11
CA ALA A 73 1.82 16.60 -33.63
C ALA A 73 3.32 16.22 -33.71
N GLU A 74 4.22 17.15 -34.04
CA GLU A 74 5.62 16.87 -34.38
C GLU A 74 6.64 17.56 -33.44
N GLU A 75 6.21 18.32 -32.43
CA GLU A 75 7.11 18.94 -31.45
C GLU A 75 6.93 18.30 -30.06
N GLU A 76 7.25 17.00 -29.95
CA GLU A 76 7.66 16.42 -28.67
C GLU A 76 9.09 16.90 -28.36
N GLY A 77 9.19 18.06 -27.70
CA GLY A 77 10.44 18.50 -27.09
C GLY A 77 10.77 17.60 -25.90
N GLU A 78 11.83 16.82 -26.04
CA GLU A 78 12.44 15.99 -24.98
C GLU A 78 12.55 16.77 -23.67
N VAL A 79 11.93 16.25 -22.60
CA VAL A 79 12.26 16.65 -21.25
C VAL A 79 13.60 16.00 -20.91
N GLU A 80 14.71 16.72 -21.12
CA GLU A 80 16.03 16.26 -20.69
C GLU A 80 16.07 16.17 -19.15
N LEU A 81 16.10 14.93 -18.65
CA LEU A 81 16.31 14.63 -17.25
C LEU A 81 17.75 14.97 -16.87
N LEU A 82 17.93 16.05 -16.11
CA LEU A 82 19.24 16.45 -15.60
C LEU A 82 19.78 15.44 -14.58
N SER A 83 21.02 15.00 -14.77
CA SER A 83 21.72 14.17 -13.80
C SER A 83 22.11 14.97 -12.55
N THR A 84 22.30 14.27 -11.42
CA THR A 84 22.78 14.86 -10.16
C THR A 84 24.14 15.56 -10.28
N LYS A 85 24.98 15.19 -11.25
CA LYS A 85 26.24 15.88 -11.54
C LYS A 85 26.00 17.24 -12.20
N GLN A 86 25.06 17.32 -13.15
CA GLN A 86 24.71 18.56 -13.83
C GLN A 86 24.04 19.55 -12.85
N MET A 87 23.17 19.08 -11.96
CA MET A 87 22.59 19.93 -10.90
C MET A 87 23.65 20.56 -9.99
N LYS A 88 24.66 19.80 -9.55
CA LYS A 88 25.76 20.32 -8.72
C LYS A 88 26.65 21.34 -9.43
N GLN A 89 26.71 21.28 -10.76
CA GLN A 89 27.47 22.24 -11.55
C GLN A 89 26.70 23.56 -11.68
N PHE A 90 25.39 23.50 -11.95
CA PHE A 90 24.54 24.69 -12.00
C PHE A 90 24.41 25.41 -10.64
N GLU A 91 24.47 24.67 -9.53
CA GLU A 91 24.54 25.24 -8.18
C GLU A 91 25.85 26.03 -7.94
N ARG A 92 26.98 25.55 -8.47
CA ARG A 92 28.27 26.27 -8.41
C ARG A 92 28.31 27.50 -9.28
N ASP A 93 27.58 27.48 -10.39
CA ASP A 93 27.49 28.58 -11.34
C ASP A 93 26.47 29.66 -10.91
N GLY A 94 25.87 29.52 -9.72
CA GLY A 94 24.96 30.52 -9.14
C GLY A 94 23.59 30.58 -9.82
N ILE A 95 23.20 29.53 -10.55
CA ILE A 95 21.93 29.48 -11.27
C ILE A 95 20.80 29.12 -10.30
N LEU A 96 19.79 29.99 -10.23
CA LEU A 96 18.56 29.75 -9.47
C LEU A 96 17.75 28.62 -10.12
N MET A 97 17.72 27.46 -9.45
CA MET A 97 16.92 26.31 -9.86
C MET A 97 15.62 26.25 -9.07
N TYR A 98 14.51 26.01 -9.77
CA TYR A 98 13.21 25.73 -9.16
C TYR A 98 12.87 24.26 -9.43
N SER A 99 12.55 23.48 -8.39
CA SER A 99 12.09 22.10 -8.55
C SER A 99 10.57 22.05 -8.44
N LEU A 100 9.91 21.41 -9.40
CA LEU A 100 8.50 21.09 -9.30
C LEU A 100 8.37 19.66 -8.74
N MET A 101 7.91 19.52 -7.50
CA MET A 101 7.48 18.23 -6.98
C MET A 101 6.02 18.01 -7.38
N ALA A 102 5.81 17.25 -8.46
CA ALA A 102 4.49 16.75 -8.81
C ALA A 102 4.30 15.35 -8.23
N GLN A 103 3.19 15.13 -7.53
CA GLN A 103 2.73 13.81 -7.14
C GLN A 103 1.58 13.42 -8.07
N LEU A 104 1.80 12.43 -8.93
CA LEU A 104 0.72 11.78 -9.66
C LEU A 104 -0.11 10.97 -8.66
N SER A 105 -1.28 11.46 -8.29
CA SER A 105 -2.33 10.61 -7.72
C SER A 105 -3.13 10.02 -8.88
N LEU A 106 -2.89 8.75 -9.19
CA LEU A 106 -3.84 7.97 -9.99
C LEU A 106 -5.14 7.87 -9.19
N GLU A 107 -6.17 8.60 -9.61
CA GLU A 107 -7.53 8.32 -9.18
C GLU A 107 -7.92 6.95 -9.76
N ASN A 108 -8.12 5.97 -8.88
CA ASN A 108 -8.28 4.54 -9.21
C ASN A 108 -9.54 4.17 -10.00
N GLN A 109 -10.34 5.14 -10.47
CA GLN A 109 -11.57 4.84 -11.20
C GLN A 109 -11.31 4.24 -12.59
N ALA A 110 -10.20 4.60 -13.25
CA ALA A 110 -9.87 4.08 -14.58
C ALA A 110 -9.38 2.61 -14.59
N VAL A 111 -9.03 2.02 -13.44
CA VAL A 111 -8.52 0.63 -13.36
C VAL A 111 -9.67 -0.39 -13.32
N VAL A 112 -10.86 0.01 -12.87
CA VAL A 112 -11.99 -0.91 -12.64
C VAL A 112 -12.64 -1.32 -13.96
N ASP A 113 -12.86 -0.38 -14.89
CA ASP A 113 -13.49 -0.67 -16.19
C ASP A 113 -12.65 -1.63 -17.08
N GLY A 114 -11.36 -1.81 -16.79
CA GLY A 114 -10.44 -2.71 -17.51
C GLY A 114 -10.30 -4.11 -16.92
N LEU A 115 -10.98 -4.46 -15.82
CA LEU A 115 -10.80 -5.73 -15.11
C LEU A 115 -12.12 -6.53 -15.03
N PRO A 116 -12.50 -7.28 -16.09
CA PRO A 116 -13.80 -7.95 -16.18
C PRO A 116 -14.15 -8.80 -14.96
N VAL A 117 -13.21 -9.61 -14.45
CA VAL A 117 -13.46 -10.48 -13.29
C VAL A 117 -13.66 -9.67 -12.01
N VAL A 118 -12.92 -8.59 -11.81
CA VAL A 118 -13.06 -7.76 -10.58
C VAL A 118 -14.45 -7.10 -10.54
N ASN A 119 -14.97 -6.71 -11.71
CA ASN A 119 -16.31 -6.13 -11.86
C ASN A 119 -17.44 -7.12 -11.57
N GLU A 120 -17.17 -8.43 -11.58
CA GLU A 120 -18.13 -9.45 -11.14
C GLU A 120 -18.31 -9.47 -9.60
N PHE A 121 -17.40 -8.85 -8.83
CA PHE A 121 -17.37 -8.93 -7.35
C PHE A 121 -17.32 -7.55 -6.65
N PRO A 122 -18.23 -6.60 -6.96
CA PRO A 122 -18.20 -5.27 -6.33
C PRO A 122 -18.35 -5.34 -4.80
N GLU A 123 -19.11 -6.31 -4.26
CA GLU A 123 -19.25 -6.55 -2.83
C GLU A 123 -17.95 -6.92 -2.08
N VAL A 124 -16.91 -7.39 -2.77
CA VAL A 124 -15.59 -7.65 -2.15
C VAL A 124 -14.80 -6.34 -1.96
N PHE A 125 -15.13 -5.30 -2.73
CA PHE A 125 -14.40 -4.05 -2.77
C PHE A 125 -15.25 -2.84 -2.36
N PRO A 126 -15.95 -2.85 -1.21
CA PRO A 126 -16.72 -1.69 -0.80
C PRO A 126 -15.79 -0.54 -0.38
N ASP A 127 -16.29 0.68 -0.52
CA ASP A 127 -15.59 1.89 -0.06
C ASP A 127 -15.36 1.87 1.45
N GLU A 128 -16.37 1.38 2.19
CA GLU A 128 -16.36 1.20 3.64
C GLU A 128 -16.85 -0.20 4.04
N ILE A 129 -16.38 -0.70 5.19
CA ILE A 129 -16.82 -2.00 5.70
C ILE A 129 -18.25 -1.83 6.24
N PRO A 130 -19.26 -2.53 5.68
CA PRO A 130 -20.66 -2.20 5.90
C PRO A 130 -21.18 -2.57 7.30
N ASP A 131 -20.61 -3.59 7.95
CA ASP A 131 -21.01 -3.99 9.30
C ASP A 131 -19.87 -4.70 10.05
N VAL A 132 -20.10 -5.01 11.33
CA VAL A 132 -19.23 -5.85 12.15
C VAL A 132 -19.11 -7.24 11.49
N PRO A 133 -17.92 -7.88 11.51
CA PRO A 133 -17.76 -9.19 10.90
C PRO A 133 -18.75 -10.23 11.45
N PRO A 134 -19.25 -11.14 10.60
CA PRO A 134 -20.10 -12.23 11.06
C PRO A 134 -19.35 -13.15 12.00
N GLU A 135 -20.10 -13.95 12.77
CA GLU A 135 -19.52 -15.08 13.48
C GLU A 135 -18.97 -16.09 12.49
N ARG A 136 -17.76 -16.57 12.79
CA ARG A 136 -16.96 -17.42 11.92
C ARG A 136 -16.41 -18.57 12.72
N GLU A 137 -15.86 -19.53 11.99
CA GLU A 137 -15.29 -20.73 12.56
C GLU A 137 -14.01 -20.48 13.38
N VAL A 138 -13.41 -19.29 13.21
CA VAL A 138 -12.26 -18.80 13.97
C VAL A 138 -12.61 -17.42 14.52
N GLU A 139 -12.51 -17.28 15.84
CA GLU A 139 -12.65 -16.01 16.56
C GLU A 139 -11.37 -15.70 17.32
N PHE A 140 -11.06 -14.42 17.46
CA PHE A 140 -9.88 -13.98 18.19
C PHE A 140 -10.09 -14.13 19.70
N SER A 141 -9.22 -14.91 20.32
CA SER A 141 -9.20 -15.15 21.76
C SER A 141 -7.89 -14.69 22.40
N ILE A 142 -7.97 -14.33 23.68
CA ILE A 142 -6.84 -13.83 24.46
C ILE A 142 -6.67 -14.70 25.71
N ASP A 143 -5.99 -15.83 25.53
CA ASP A 143 -5.63 -16.71 26.63
C ASP A 143 -4.57 -16.05 27.51
N LEU A 144 -4.84 -16.00 28.82
CA LEU A 144 -3.94 -15.38 29.80
C LEU A 144 -3.28 -16.44 30.66
N VAL A 145 -2.08 -16.14 31.16
CA VAL A 145 -1.43 -16.99 32.18
C VAL A 145 -2.37 -17.13 33.39
N PRO A 146 -2.59 -18.35 33.92
CA PRO A 146 -3.48 -18.55 35.07
C PRO A 146 -3.13 -17.65 36.25
N GLY A 147 -4.15 -17.05 36.88
CA GLY A 147 -3.98 -16.13 38.01
C GLY A 147 -3.63 -14.68 37.63
N THR A 148 -3.60 -14.35 36.34
CA THR A 148 -3.37 -12.97 35.87
C THR A 148 -4.50 -12.04 36.34
N LYS A 149 -4.13 -10.94 36.99
CA LYS A 149 -5.06 -9.85 37.34
C LYS A 149 -5.18 -8.85 36.17
N PRO A 150 -6.31 -8.14 36.03
CA PRO A 150 -6.46 -7.11 35.02
C PRO A 150 -5.38 -6.03 35.10
N VAL A 151 -4.86 -5.65 33.94
CA VAL A 151 -3.88 -4.56 33.82
C VAL A 151 -4.59 -3.31 33.32
N SER A 152 -4.52 -2.22 34.09
CA SER A 152 -5.02 -0.91 33.72
C SER A 152 -3.93 0.15 33.86
N MET A 153 -3.63 0.85 32.77
CA MET A 153 -2.66 1.93 32.74
C MET A 153 -3.36 3.27 32.51
N ALA A 154 -2.78 4.35 33.06
CA ALA A 154 -3.27 5.69 32.82
C ALA A 154 -3.04 6.12 31.36
N PRO A 155 -3.97 6.87 30.73
CA PRO A 155 -3.75 7.45 29.41
C PRO A 155 -2.50 8.32 29.36
N TYR A 156 -1.78 8.30 28.24
CA TYR A 156 -0.66 9.19 28.02
C TYR A 156 -1.11 10.65 27.84
N ARG A 157 -0.22 11.60 28.16
CA ARG A 157 -0.46 13.01 27.84
C ARG A 157 -0.40 13.20 26.33
N MET A 158 -1.34 13.98 25.81
CA MET A 158 -1.45 14.30 24.38
C MET A 158 -1.60 15.81 24.20
N SER A 159 -1.04 16.33 23.12
CA SER A 159 -1.22 17.69 22.65
C SER A 159 -2.65 17.94 22.15
N ALA A 160 -3.01 19.21 21.93
CA ALA A 160 -4.35 19.56 21.46
C ALA A 160 -4.67 18.97 20.07
N SER A 161 -3.68 18.94 19.16
CA SER A 161 -3.85 18.36 17.83
C SER A 161 -4.02 16.83 17.88
N GLU A 162 -3.25 16.14 18.73
CA GLU A 162 -3.39 14.71 18.97
C GLU A 162 -4.75 14.36 19.58
N LEU A 163 -5.27 15.19 20.49
CA LEU A 163 -6.60 14.99 21.07
C LEU A 163 -7.73 15.14 20.05
N ALA A 164 -7.62 16.12 19.14
CA ALA A 164 -8.60 16.29 18.06
C ALA A 164 -8.59 15.08 17.11
N GLU A 165 -7.42 14.59 16.74
CA GLU A 165 -7.27 13.42 15.87
C GLU A 165 -7.71 12.12 16.56
N LEU A 166 -7.40 11.96 17.85
CA LEU A 166 -7.90 10.85 18.67
C LEU A 166 -9.42 10.83 18.70
N LYS A 167 -10.06 11.99 18.92
CA LYS A 167 -11.53 12.09 18.95
C LYS A 167 -12.14 11.66 17.61
N LYS A 168 -11.60 12.17 16.50
CA LYS A 168 -12.04 11.81 15.15
C LYS A 168 -11.94 10.32 14.87
N GLN A 169 -10.79 9.69 15.15
CA GLN A 169 -10.61 8.25 14.91
C GLN A 169 -11.44 7.39 15.86
N LEU A 170 -11.69 7.86 17.09
CA LEU A 170 -12.55 7.17 18.04
C LEU A 170 -14.03 7.19 17.60
N GLU A 171 -14.52 8.34 17.12
CA GLU A 171 -15.86 8.48 16.54
C GLU A 171 -16.04 7.54 15.34
N ASP A 172 -15.06 7.50 14.42
CA ASP A 172 -15.06 6.57 13.28
C ASP A 172 -15.16 5.08 13.71
N LEU A 173 -14.42 4.68 14.76
CA LEU A 173 -14.49 3.31 15.28
C LEU A 173 -15.83 3.00 15.96
N LEU A 174 -16.47 3.99 16.59
CA LEU A 174 -17.78 3.86 17.22
C LEU A 174 -18.89 3.77 16.17
N ASP A 175 -18.84 4.60 15.14
CA ASP A 175 -19.80 4.61 14.03
C ASP A 175 -19.76 3.29 13.25
N LYS A 176 -18.55 2.75 13.03
CA LYS A 176 -18.33 1.40 12.48
C LYS A 176 -18.70 0.26 13.43
N LYS A 177 -19.07 0.58 14.67
CA LYS A 177 -19.37 -0.38 15.76
C LYS A 177 -18.22 -1.34 16.09
N PHE A 178 -16.99 -1.02 15.67
CA PHE A 178 -15.79 -1.81 15.94
C PHE A 178 -15.40 -1.75 17.41
N VAL A 179 -15.73 -0.63 18.07
CA VAL A 179 -15.55 -0.46 19.51
C VAL A 179 -16.89 -0.11 20.17
N ARG A 180 -16.96 -0.30 21.49
CA ARG A 180 -18.08 0.18 22.33
C ARG A 180 -17.56 0.74 23.65
N PRO A 181 -18.34 1.58 24.36
CA PRO A 181 -18.03 1.95 25.73
C PRO A 181 -17.84 0.72 26.61
N SER A 182 -16.87 0.76 27.51
CA SER A 182 -16.49 -0.35 28.38
C SER A 182 -16.46 0.07 29.84
N VAL A 183 -16.80 -0.88 30.72
CA VAL A 183 -16.59 -0.82 32.17
C VAL A 183 -15.53 -1.83 32.63
N SER A 184 -14.71 -2.32 31.69
CA SER A 184 -13.72 -3.35 31.93
C SER A 184 -12.72 -2.94 33.01
N PRO A 185 -12.24 -3.90 33.83
CA PRO A 185 -11.13 -3.65 34.75
C PRO A 185 -9.77 -3.54 34.02
N TRP A 186 -9.70 -3.97 32.75
CA TRP A 186 -8.52 -3.79 31.90
C TRP A 186 -8.47 -2.37 31.34
N GLY A 187 -7.30 -1.89 30.91
CA GLY A 187 -7.24 -0.59 30.25
C GLY A 187 -5.86 -0.29 29.69
N ALA A 188 -5.69 -0.48 28.38
CA ALA A 188 -4.48 -0.08 27.68
C ALA A 188 -4.51 1.43 27.34
N PRO A 189 -3.39 2.15 27.41
CA PRO A 189 -3.32 3.54 27.00
C PRO A 189 -3.18 3.63 25.47
N VAL A 190 -3.51 4.79 24.94
CA VAL A 190 -3.50 5.06 23.50
C VAL A 190 -2.35 5.99 23.14
N LEU A 191 -1.78 5.78 21.96
CA LEU A 191 -0.77 6.65 21.35
C LEU A 191 -1.08 6.88 19.86
N LEU A 192 -0.63 8.02 19.34
CA LEU A 192 -0.72 8.34 17.92
C LEU A 192 0.66 8.25 17.28
N VAL A 193 0.76 7.51 16.17
CA VAL A 193 2.00 7.38 15.40
C VAL A 193 1.84 8.07 14.07
N LYS A 194 2.78 8.93 13.68
CA LYS A 194 2.79 9.57 12.36
C LYS A 194 3.14 8.52 11.29
N LYS A 195 2.30 8.43 10.27
CA LYS A 195 2.58 7.70 9.03
C LYS A 195 3.53 8.52 8.14
N LYS A 196 4.05 7.88 7.10
CA LYS A 196 4.92 8.52 6.10
C LYS A 196 4.22 9.68 5.36
N ASP A 197 2.91 9.57 5.18
CA ASP A 197 2.07 10.60 4.55
C ASP A 197 1.72 11.78 5.49
N GLY A 198 2.26 11.78 6.73
CA GLY A 198 1.99 12.81 7.74
C GLY A 198 0.70 12.59 8.54
N SER A 199 -0.20 11.70 8.13
CA SER A 199 -1.41 11.35 8.89
C SER A 199 -1.05 10.59 10.17
N MET A 200 -1.89 10.67 11.20
CA MET A 200 -1.66 9.93 12.45
C MET A 200 -2.43 8.60 12.45
N ARG A 201 -1.88 7.58 13.09
CA ARG A 201 -2.50 6.27 13.29
C ARG A 201 -2.75 6.04 14.78
N LEU A 202 -4.00 5.80 15.15
CA LEU A 202 -4.38 5.32 16.47
C LEU A 202 -3.74 3.96 16.76
N CYS A 203 -2.95 3.88 17.82
CA CYS A 203 -2.31 2.67 18.28
C CYS A 203 -2.62 2.45 19.76
N ILE A 204 -3.12 1.27 20.10
CA ILE A 204 -3.37 0.87 21.47
C ILE A 204 -2.13 0.15 22.01
N ASP A 205 -1.63 0.58 23.16
CA ASP A 205 -0.43 0.01 23.77
C ASP A 205 -0.73 -1.26 24.55
N TYR A 206 -0.92 -2.36 23.83
CA TYR A 206 -1.15 -3.69 24.42
C TYR A 206 0.13 -4.34 24.97
N ARG A 207 1.27 -3.65 25.10
CA ARG A 207 2.52 -4.28 25.54
C ARG A 207 2.40 -5.00 26.88
N GLN A 208 1.62 -4.49 27.83
CA GLN A 208 1.43 -5.17 29.12
C GLN A 208 0.48 -6.36 29.00
N LEU A 209 -0.60 -6.25 28.22
CA LEU A 209 -1.49 -7.36 27.92
C LEU A 209 -0.70 -8.50 27.25
N ASN A 210 0.08 -8.17 26.23
CA ASN A 210 0.91 -9.09 25.46
C ASN A 210 1.93 -9.88 26.30
N LYS A 211 2.39 -9.34 27.44
CA LYS A 211 3.32 -10.05 28.33
C LYS A 211 2.64 -11.17 29.09
N VAL A 212 1.36 -11.01 29.40
CA VAL A 212 0.55 -11.96 30.19
C VAL A 212 -0.31 -12.86 29.32
N THR A 213 -0.38 -12.60 28.01
CA THR A 213 -1.01 -13.47 27.02
C THR A 213 -0.15 -14.71 26.74
N ILE A 214 -0.77 -15.89 26.76
CA ILE A 214 -0.16 -17.13 26.32
C ILE A 214 0.08 -17.04 24.81
N LYS A 215 1.33 -17.18 24.39
CA LYS A 215 1.72 -17.00 22.99
C LYS A 215 1.29 -18.19 22.16
N ASN A 216 0.45 -17.94 21.16
CA ASN A 216 0.16 -18.91 20.12
C ASN A 216 1.42 -19.09 19.25
N ARG A 217 1.84 -20.34 19.04
CA ARG A 217 2.97 -20.70 18.17
C ARG A 217 2.47 -21.26 16.84
N TYR A 218 1.42 -20.65 16.29
CA TYR A 218 0.92 -21.01 14.98
C TYR A 218 2.07 -20.92 13.96
N PRO A 219 2.30 -21.98 13.17
CA PRO A 219 3.40 -22.01 12.22
C PRO A 219 3.12 -21.02 11.09
N LEU A 220 3.88 -19.93 11.05
CA LEU A 220 3.90 -19.07 9.87
C LEU A 220 4.74 -19.76 8.78
N PRO A 221 4.26 -19.82 7.52
CA PRO A 221 5.01 -20.41 6.44
C PRO A 221 6.32 -19.66 6.25
N ARG A 222 7.40 -20.39 5.93
CA ARG A 222 8.67 -19.73 5.61
C ARG A 222 8.52 -19.10 4.24
N ILE A 223 9.07 -17.90 4.09
CA ILE A 223 9.09 -17.22 2.80
C ILE A 223 9.81 -18.05 1.74
N ASP A 224 10.85 -18.82 2.13
CA ASP A 224 11.50 -19.79 1.24
C ASP A 224 10.48 -20.80 0.67
N ASP A 225 9.69 -21.44 1.53
CA ASP A 225 8.68 -22.43 1.13
C ASP A 225 7.58 -21.82 0.25
N LEU A 226 7.12 -20.60 0.56
CA LEU A 226 6.10 -19.90 -0.24
C LEU A 226 6.60 -19.57 -1.65
N MET A 227 7.88 -19.24 -1.77
CA MET A 227 8.50 -18.88 -3.03
C MET A 227 8.69 -20.09 -3.94
N ASP A 228 9.00 -21.26 -3.37
CA ASP A 228 9.17 -22.50 -4.11
C ASP A 228 7.87 -22.99 -4.78
N GLN A 229 6.71 -22.51 -4.33
CA GLN A 229 5.40 -22.84 -4.93
C GLN A 229 5.13 -22.12 -6.26
N LEU A 230 5.88 -21.06 -6.55
CA LEU A 230 5.62 -20.17 -7.68
C LEU A 230 6.24 -20.68 -9.00
N VAL A 231 6.71 -21.93 -9.02
CA VAL A 231 7.41 -22.52 -10.17
C VAL A 231 6.51 -22.51 -11.39
N GLY A 232 6.98 -21.88 -12.47
CA GLY A 232 6.28 -21.83 -13.76
C GLY A 232 5.13 -20.83 -13.82
N ALA A 233 4.85 -20.09 -12.75
CA ALA A 233 3.92 -18.98 -12.78
C ALA A 233 4.46 -17.82 -13.62
N LYS A 234 3.59 -17.17 -14.38
CA LYS A 234 3.93 -16.02 -15.25
C LYS A 234 3.06 -14.80 -14.99
N ILE A 235 1.92 -15.00 -14.33
CA ILE A 235 0.91 -13.97 -14.10
C ILE A 235 0.51 -14.00 -12.65
N PHE A 236 0.47 -12.82 -12.06
CA PHE A 236 0.29 -12.61 -10.63
C PHE A 236 -0.79 -11.56 -10.37
N SER A 237 -1.58 -11.78 -9.34
CA SER A 237 -2.45 -10.77 -8.75
C SER A 237 -2.25 -10.77 -7.25
N LYS A 238 -2.28 -9.59 -6.64
CA LYS A 238 -2.13 -9.39 -5.21
C LYS A 238 -3.37 -8.70 -4.66
N ILE A 239 -3.99 -9.29 -3.64
CA ILE A 239 -5.13 -8.72 -2.93
C ILE A 239 -4.68 -8.29 -1.53
N ASP A 240 -4.88 -7.02 -1.20
CA ASP A 240 -4.66 -6.44 0.14
C ASP A 240 -6.02 -6.31 0.85
N LEU A 241 -6.17 -7.00 1.99
CA LEU A 241 -7.39 -6.94 2.77
C LEU A 241 -7.50 -5.61 3.55
N ARG A 242 -8.70 -5.02 3.52
CA ARG A 242 -8.97 -3.74 4.19
C ARG A 242 -8.93 -3.92 5.70
N SER A 243 -7.86 -3.45 6.34
CA SER A 243 -7.68 -3.59 7.80
C SER A 243 -7.93 -5.04 8.24
N GLY A 244 -7.24 -6.02 7.63
CA GLY A 244 -7.56 -7.45 7.73
C GLY A 244 -7.92 -7.93 9.14
N TYR A 245 -7.16 -7.53 10.17
CA TYR A 245 -7.49 -7.89 11.55
C TYR A 245 -8.87 -7.45 12.04
N HIS A 246 -9.34 -6.25 11.69
CA HIS A 246 -10.69 -5.80 12.05
C HIS A 246 -11.81 -6.62 11.40
N GLN A 247 -11.49 -7.53 10.47
CA GLN A 247 -12.45 -8.42 9.83
C GLN A 247 -12.68 -9.73 10.59
N ILE A 248 -12.01 -9.93 11.73
CA ILE A 248 -12.21 -11.07 12.64
C ILE A 248 -12.82 -10.57 13.95
N LYS A 249 -13.85 -11.26 14.45
CA LYS A 249 -14.52 -10.93 15.73
C LYS A 249 -13.64 -11.34 16.92
N VAL A 250 -13.67 -10.56 17.99
CA VAL A 250 -13.12 -10.97 19.30
C VAL A 250 -14.17 -11.80 20.01
N LYS A 251 -13.78 -12.92 20.63
CA LYS A 251 -14.68 -13.70 21.48
C LYS A 251 -15.30 -12.81 22.56
N ASP A 252 -16.58 -13.01 22.83
CA ASP A 252 -17.33 -12.11 23.71
C ASP A 252 -16.73 -12.03 25.13
N GLU A 253 -16.22 -13.14 25.63
CA GLU A 253 -15.54 -13.26 26.95
C GLU A 253 -14.21 -12.48 27.01
N ASP A 254 -13.57 -12.29 25.86
CA ASP A 254 -12.26 -11.68 25.70
C ASP A 254 -12.31 -10.20 25.31
N MET A 255 -13.48 -9.70 24.88
CA MET A 255 -13.66 -8.28 24.50
C MET A 255 -13.14 -7.34 25.59
N GLN A 256 -13.47 -7.60 26.86
CA GLN A 256 -13.04 -6.78 28.00
C GLN A 256 -11.51 -6.66 28.11
N LYS A 257 -10.74 -7.65 27.64
CA LYS A 257 -9.26 -7.64 27.71
C LYS A 257 -8.66 -6.67 26.68
N THR A 258 -9.41 -6.33 25.63
CA THR A 258 -9.05 -5.33 24.63
C THR A 258 -9.38 -3.89 25.06
N ALA A 259 -9.84 -3.70 26.29
CA ALA A 259 -10.26 -2.38 26.73
C ALA A 259 -9.09 -1.38 26.74
N PHE A 260 -9.35 -0.16 26.29
CA PHE A 260 -8.40 0.93 26.17
C PHE A 260 -8.98 2.25 26.67
N ARG A 261 -8.12 3.03 27.32
CA ARG A 261 -8.47 4.26 28.01
C ARG A 261 -8.01 5.47 27.23
N THR A 262 -8.94 6.38 27.02
CA THR A 262 -8.68 7.69 26.41
C THR A 262 -9.04 8.79 27.39
N ARG A 263 -8.79 10.05 27.01
CA ARG A 263 -9.30 11.21 27.75
C ARG A 263 -10.83 11.32 27.72
N TYR A 264 -11.47 10.73 26.71
CA TYR A 264 -12.90 10.85 26.45
C TYR A 264 -13.73 9.70 27.04
N GLY A 265 -13.07 8.65 27.50
CA GLY A 265 -13.76 7.50 28.09
C GLY A 265 -12.95 6.21 27.99
N HIS A 266 -13.65 5.13 28.31
CA HIS A 266 -13.14 3.78 28.29
C HIS A 266 -13.90 2.98 27.24
N TYR A 267 -13.18 2.30 26.35
CA TYR A 267 -13.77 1.58 25.23
C TYR A 267 -13.11 0.21 25.10
N GLU A 268 -13.79 -0.73 24.45
CA GLU A 268 -13.26 -2.06 24.13
C GLU A 268 -13.61 -2.43 22.70
N TYR A 269 -12.78 -3.28 22.09
CA TYR A 269 -12.95 -3.74 20.73
C TYR A 269 -13.87 -4.97 20.65
N LYS A 270 -14.75 -4.97 19.65
CA LYS A 270 -15.53 -6.14 19.22
C LYS A 270 -14.84 -6.91 18.09
N VAL A 271 -13.93 -6.26 17.38
CA VAL A 271 -13.14 -6.82 16.28
C VAL A 271 -11.67 -6.88 16.65
N MET A 272 -10.93 -7.85 16.13
CA MET A 272 -9.55 -8.12 16.54
C MET A 272 -8.66 -6.89 16.32
N PRO A 273 -8.16 -6.25 17.40
CA PRO A 273 -7.44 -4.98 17.28
C PRO A 273 -6.00 -5.21 16.84
N PHE A 274 -5.38 -4.19 16.25
CA PHE A 274 -3.94 -4.19 16.00
C PHE A 274 -3.14 -4.13 17.32
N GLY A 275 -1.97 -4.77 17.32
CA GLY A 275 -1.00 -4.68 18.43
C GLY A 275 -1.10 -5.79 19.47
N VAL A 276 -2.07 -6.70 19.38
CA VAL A 276 -2.17 -7.89 20.23
C VAL A 276 -1.32 -9.06 19.70
N THR A 277 -0.71 -9.84 20.61
CA THR A 277 0.37 -10.81 20.28
C THR A 277 -0.06 -11.92 19.31
N ASN A 278 -1.27 -12.45 19.44
CA ASN A 278 -1.71 -13.63 18.69
C ASN A 278 -2.48 -13.29 17.41
N ALA A 279 -2.73 -11.99 17.12
CA ALA A 279 -3.52 -11.59 15.96
C ALA A 279 -2.98 -12.15 14.63
N PRO A 280 -1.67 -12.07 14.32
CA PRO A 280 -1.15 -12.63 13.06
C PRO A 280 -1.36 -14.15 12.95
N GLY A 281 -1.20 -14.88 14.06
CA GLY A 281 -1.35 -16.34 14.08
C GLY A 281 -2.80 -16.76 13.86
N VAL A 282 -3.74 -16.12 14.55
CA VAL A 282 -5.18 -16.39 14.39
C VAL A 282 -5.65 -16.01 12.98
N PHE A 283 -5.17 -14.88 12.45
CA PHE A 283 -5.51 -14.47 11.09
C PHE A 283 -5.00 -15.47 10.05
N MET A 284 -3.76 -15.94 10.21
CA MET A 284 -3.18 -16.95 9.34
C MET A 284 -3.86 -18.31 9.43
N GLU A 285 -4.28 -18.73 10.63
CA GLU A 285 -5.10 -19.92 10.81
C GLU A 285 -6.40 -19.81 10.02
N TYR A 286 -7.08 -18.66 10.13
CA TYR A 286 -8.32 -18.42 9.39
C TYR A 286 -8.10 -18.43 7.88
N MET A 287 -7.07 -17.74 7.39
CA MET A 287 -6.75 -17.70 5.97
C MET A 287 -6.39 -19.07 5.41
N ASN A 288 -5.56 -19.83 6.14
CA ASN A 288 -5.21 -21.19 5.72
C ASN A 288 -6.43 -22.09 5.67
N ARG A 289 -7.38 -21.93 6.61
CA ARG A 289 -8.61 -22.72 6.63
C ARG A 289 -9.51 -22.42 5.43
N ILE A 290 -9.75 -21.14 5.10
CA ILE A 290 -10.66 -20.79 4.01
C ILE A 290 -10.04 -21.02 2.62
N PHE A 291 -8.72 -20.90 2.48
CA PHE A 291 -8.01 -21.14 1.23
C PHE A 291 -7.38 -22.53 1.13
N HIS A 292 -7.59 -23.41 2.11
CA HIS A 292 -6.92 -24.72 2.22
C HIS A 292 -6.92 -25.52 0.91
N ALA A 293 -8.04 -25.50 0.17
CA ALA A 293 -8.18 -26.24 -1.09
C ALA A 293 -7.30 -25.71 -2.24
N PHE A 294 -6.81 -24.48 -2.12
CA PHE A 294 -6.11 -23.71 -3.16
C PHE A 294 -4.66 -23.35 -2.79
N LEU A 295 -4.29 -23.53 -1.51
CA LEU A 295 -2.90 -23.48 -1.07
C LEU A 295 -2.06 -24.49 -1.85
N ASP A 296 -0.80 -24.14 -2.09
CA ASP A 296 0.18 -24.95 -2.83
C ASP A 296 -0.20 -25.24 -4.29
N LYS A 297 -1.24 -24.57 -4.82
CA LYS A 297 -1.70 -24.72 -6.21
C LYS A 297 -1.61 -23.42 -6.98
N PHE A 298 -2.29 -22.38 -6.49
CA PHE A 298 -2.36 -21.06 -7.14
C PHE A 298 -2.57 -19.90 -6.17
N VAL A 299 -2.63 -20.17 -4.86
CA VAL A 299 -2.77 -19.16 -3.82
C VAL A 299 -1.63 -19.28 -2.81
N VAL A 300 -0.98 -18.16 -2.53
CA VAL A 300 -0.10 -17.98 -1.37
C VAL A 300 -0.73 -16.93 -0.47
N VAL A 301 -0.89 -17.23 0.82
CA VAL A 301 -1.37 -16.25 1.80
C VAL A 301 -0.30 -15.93 2.82
N PHE A 302 -0.12 -14.64 3.09
CA PHE A 302 0.73 -14.16 4.16
C PHE A 302 0.09 -12.99 4.89
N ILE A 303 -0.48 -13.30 6.05
CA ILE A 303 -1.28 -12.38 6.88
C ILE A 303 -2.37 -11.76 6.01
N ASP A 304 -2.36 -10.45 5.80
CA ASP A 304 -3.38 -9.68 5.09
C ASP A 304 -3.18 -9.68 3.55
N ASP A 305 -2.03 -10.17 3.07
CA ASP A 305 -1.69 -10.22 1.65
C ASP A 305 -2.02 -11.62 1.06
N ILE A 306 -2.82 -11.63 -0.01
CA ILE A 306 -3.14 -12.84 -0.79
C ILE A 306 -2.51 -12.69 -2.17
N LEU A 307 -1.60 -13.59 -2.52
CA LEU A 307 -0.98 -13.68 -3.84
C LEU A 307 -1.63 -14.81 -4.63
N ILE A 308 -2.17 -14.48 -5.79
CA ILE A 308 -2.69 -15.41 -6.79
C ILE A 308 -1.67 -15.52 -7.91
N TYR A 309 -1.35 -16.74 -8.34
CA TYR A 309 -0.37 -17.00 -9.38
C TYR A 309 -0.86 -18.05 -10.38
N SER A 310 -0.58 -17.84 -11.67
CA SER A 310 -1.03 -18.72 -12.76
C SER A 310 -0.02 -18.78 -13.90
N LYS A 311 -0.16 -19.78 -14.80
CA LYS A 311 0.74 -19.97 -15.95
C LYS A 311 0.37 -19.11 -17.16
N ASN A 312 -0.92 -18.83 -17.35
CA ASN A 312 -1.49 -18.06 -18.46
C ASN A 312 -2.68 -17.20 -18.00
N GLU A 313 -3.19 -16.33 -18.87
CA GLU A 313 -4.21 -15.32 -18.53
C GLU A 313 -5.58 -15.96 -18.29
N GLU A 314 -5.90 -17.03 -19.02
CA GLU A 314 -7.16 -17.77 -18.92
C GLU A 314 -7.29 -18.48 -17.58
N GLU A 315 -6.26 -19.24 -17.17
CA GLU A 315 -6.17 -19.83 -15.84
C GLU A 315 -6.20 -18.76 -14.75
N HIS A 316 -5.57 -17.61 -14.99
CA HIS A 316 -5.53 -16.53 -14.01
C HIS A 316 -6.90 -15.90 -13.75
N ALA A 317 -7.70 -15.71 -14.80
CA ALA A 317 -9.06 -15.23 -14.66
C ALA A 317 -9.89 -16.17 -13.78
N GLU A 318 -9.76 -17.49 -13.98
CA GLU A 318 -10.50 -18.48 -13.18
C GLU A 318 -10.01 -18.55 -11.74
N HIS A 319 -8.68 -18.60 -11.52
CA HIS A 319 -8.10 -18.57 -10.18
C HIS A 319 -8.52 -17.33 -9.39
N LEU A 320 -8.52 -16.16 -10.04
CA LEU A 320 -8.95 -14.92 -9.42
C LEU A 320 -10.45 -14.97 -9.06
N ARG A 321 -11.29 -15.47 -9.96
CA ARG A 321 -12.73 -15.64 -9.71
C ARG A 321 -12.99 -16.54 -8.50
N ILE A 322 -12.28 -17.66 -8.39
CA ILE A 322 -12.37 -18.56 -7.23
C ILE A 322 -12.00 -17.83 -5.93
N VAL A 323 -10.88 -17.10 -5.93
CA VAL A 323 -10.43 -16.37 -4.73
C VAL A 323 -11.42 -15.28 -4.33
N LEU A 324 -11.91 -14.48 -5.28
CA LEU A 324 -12.90 -13.43 -5.02
C LEU A 324 -14.24 -14.02 -4.54
N GLN A 325 -14.64 -15.18 -5.07
CA GLN A 325 -15.83 -15.90 -4.61
C GLN A 325 -15.68 -16.36 -3.14
N VAL A 326 -14.52 -16.88 -2.75
CA VAL A 326 -14.24 -17.23 -1.34
C VAL A 326 -14.31 -16.00 -0.45
N LEU A 327 -13.71 -14.87 -0.86
CA LEU A 327 -13.76 -13.63 -0.11
C LEU A 327 -15.20 -13.13 0.04
N LYS A 328 -16.00 -13.18 -1.03
CA LYS A 328 -17.43 -12.83 -1.02
C LYS A 328 -18.22 -13.70 -0.04
N GLU A 329 -18.11 -15.02 -0.13
CA GLU A 329 -18.82 -15.97 0.74
C GLU A 329 -18.44 -15.79 2.21
N LYS A 330 -17.14 -15.58 2.47
CA LYS A 330 -16.63 -15.34 3.81
C LYS A 330 -16.80 -13.88 4.23
N ARG A 331 -17.40 -12.99 3.43
CA ARG A 331 -17.55 -11.55 3.73
C ARG A 331 -16.23 -10.91 4.18
N LEU A 332 -15.17 -11.16 3.43
CA LEU A 332 -13.89 -10.51 3.58
C LEU A 332 -13.76 -9.43 2.51
N TYR A 333 -13.30 -8.26 2.92
CA TYR A 333 -13.29 -7.06 2.11
C TYR A 333 -11.87 -6.64 1.78
N ALA A 334 -11.59 -6.42 0.50
CA ALA A 334 -10.31 -5.97 0.01
C ALA A 334 -10.29 -4.45 -0.21
N LYS A 335 -9.11 -3.85 -0.17
CA LYS A 335 -8.91 -2.45 -0.52
C LYS A 335 -8.42 -2.38 -1.96
N LEU A 336 -9.34 -2.10 -2.89
CA LEU A 336 -9.05 -2.11 -4.34
C LEU A 336 -7.86 -1.22 -4.72
N SER A 337 -7.74 -0.04 -4.11
CA SER A 337 -6.64 0.92 -4.31
C SER A 337 -5.25 0.42 -3.90
N LYS A 338 -5.16 -0.76 -3.29
CA LYS A 338 -3.91 -1.43 -2.93
C LYS A 338 -3.76 -2.82 -3.55
N CYS A 339 -4.78 -3.28 -4.26
CA CYS A 339 -4.71 -4.53 -4.98
C CYS A 339 -4.03 -4.29 -6.32
N GLU A 340 -3.34 -5.31 -6.81
CA GLU A 340 -2.63 -5.28 -8.09
C GLU A 340 -3.05 -6.51 -8.89
N PHE A 341 -3.38 -6.37 -10.16
CA PHE A 341 -3.94 -7.48 -10.94
C PHE A 341 -3.23 -7.66 -12.29
N TRP A 342 -3.20 -8.91 -12.79
CA TRP A 342 -2.61 -9.31 -14.08
C TRP A 342 -1.16 -8.82 -14.29
N LEU A 343 -0.36 -8.84 -13.23
CA LEU A 343 1.05 -8.46 -13.30
C LEU A 343 1.91 -9.60 -13.87
N ARG A 344 2.88 -9.26 -14.71
CA ARG A 344 3.95 -10.20 -15.13
C ARG A 344 5.07 -10.30 -14.09
N GLU A 345 5.17 -9.30 -13.25
CA GLU A 345 6.16 -9.16 -12.19
C GLU A 345 5.51 -8.48 -10.98
N VAL A 346 5.68 -9.02 -9.77
CA VAL A 346 5.03 -8.53 -8.55
C VAL A 346 6.02 -8.42 -7.39
N SER A 347 5.90 -7.35 -6.58
CA SER A 347 6.61 -7.24 -5.31
C SER A 347 5.82 -7.93 -4.20
N PHE A 348 6.39 -8.98 -3.62
CA PHE A 348 5.76 -9.77 -2.57
C PHE A 348 6.80 -10.20 -1.54
N LEU A 349 6.52 -9.93 -0.25
CA LEU A 349 7.39 -10.23 0.89
C LEU A 349 8.85 -9.76 0.67
N GLY A 350 9.05 -8.58 0.09
CA GLY A 350 10.39 -8.00 -0.13
C GLY A 350 11.21 -8.72 -1.23
N HIS A 351 10.55 -9.47 -2.10
CA HIS A 351 11.13 -10.05 -3.30
C HIS A 351 10.34 -9.57 -4.52
N ILE A 352 11.00 -9.58 -5.67
CA ILE A 352 10.34 -9.39 -6.96
C ILE A 352 10.19 -10.75 -7.61
N ILE A 353 8.98 -11.09 -8.00
CA ILE A 353 8.61 -12.40 -8.52
C ILE A 353 8.16 -12.21 -9.96
N SER A 354 8.75 -12.97 -10.88
CA SER A 354 8.40 -12.94 -12.30
C SER A 354 8.44 -14.35 -12.90
N GLY A 355 7.99 -14.48 -14.15
CA GLY A 355 8.14 -15.74 -14.91
C GLY A 355 9.60 -16.18 -15.14
N SER A 356 10.58 -15.30 -14.91
CA SER A 356 12.02 -15.61 -15.00
C SER A 356 12.60 -16.17 -13.70
N GLY A 357 11.89 -16.02 -12.57
CA GLY A 357 12.36 -16.38 -11.25
C GLY A 357 12.17 -15.27 -10.24
N ILE A 358 12.92 -15.36 -9.14
CA ILE A 358 12.80 -14.49 -7.97
C ILE A 358 14.05 -13.63 -7.83
N ALA A 359 13.86 -12.34 -7.65
CA ALA A 359 14.92 -11.37 -7.44
C ALA A 359 14.76 -10.62 -6.10
N VAL A 360 15.82 -9.93 -5.68
CA VAL A 360 15.80 -9.04 -4.52
C VAL A 360 15.08 -7.74 -4.90
N ASP A 361 14.24 -7.23 -3.99
CA ASP A 361 13.55 -5.94 -4.20
C ASP A 361 14.55 -4.78 -4.39
N PRO A 362 14.49 -4.02 -5.50
CA PRO A 362 15.41 -2.91 -5.78
C PRO A 362 15.45 -1.87 -4.65
N SER A 363 14.32 -1.59 -3.99
CA SER A 363 14.26 -0.65 -2.87
C SER A 363 15.12 -1.11 -1.68
N LYS A 364 15.29 -2.43 -1.50
CA LYS A 364 16.15 -3.03 -0.49
C LYS A 364 17.61 -3.04 -0.94
N VAL A 365 17.85 -3.25 -2.24
CA VAL A 365 19.18 -3.13 -2.84
C VAL A 365 19.75 -1.73 -2.66
N ASP A 366 18.97 -0.69 -2.93
CA ASP A 366 19.39 0.70 -2.77
C ASP A 366 19.71 1.04 -1.31
N ALA A 367 18.86 0.60 -0.38
CA ALA A 367 19.08 0.79 1.04
C ALA A 367 20.37 0.10 1.52
N VAL A 368 20.71 -1.08 0.99
CA VAL A 368 21.97 -1.78 1.28
C VAL A 368 23.16 -1.05 0.67
N SER A 369 23.04 -0.59 -0.57
CA SER A 369 24.11 0.12 -1.27
C SER A 369 24.54 1.38 -0.52
N GLN A 370 23.55 2.13 -0.01
CA GLN A 370 23.77 3.36 0.77
C GLN A 370 24.06 3.11 2.26
N TRP A 371 24.09 1.86 2.71
CA TRP A 371 24.28 1.52 4.12
C TRP A 371 25.68 1.95 4.61
N GLU A 372 25.72 2.84 5.60
CA GLU A 372 26.96 3.31 6.23
C GLU A 372 27.62 2.22 7.08
N THR A 373 28.95 2.26 7.21
CA THR A 373 29.68 1.30 8.05
C THR A 373 29.10 1.27 9.48
N PRO A 374 28.61 0.11 9.95
CA PRO A 374 28.01 -0.02 11.27
C PRO A 374 28.98 0.36 12.40
N LYS A 375 28.51 1.18 13.35
CA LYS A 375 29.30 1.65 14.50
C LYS A 375 28.89 1.00 15.81
N SER A 376 27.85 0.18 15.80
CA SER A 376 27.31 -0.47 16.99
C SER A 376 26.87 -1.92 16.73
N VAL A 377 26.83 -2.71 17.80
CA VAL A 377 26.31 -4.09 17.76
C VAL A 377 24.87 -4.13 17.25
N THR A 378 24.06 -3.13 17.59
CA THR A 378 22.67 -3.00 17.13
C THR A 378 22.58 -2.81 15.63
N GLU A 379 23.43 -1.94 15.06
CA GLU A 379 23.50 -1.72 13.61
C GLU A 379 23.98 -2.96 12.86
N ILE A 380 25.00 -3.66 13.38
CA ILE A 380 25.46 -4.93 12.79
C ILE A 380 24.35 -5.98 12.80
N ARG A 381 23.62 -6.11 13.90
CA ARG A 381 22.48 -7.05 13.98
C ARG A 381 21.39 -6.70 12.96
N SER A 382 21.12 -5.40 12.76
CA SER A 382 20.19 -4.95 11.74
C SER A 382 20.65 -5.33 10.33
N PHE A 383 21.91 -5.03 9.98
CA PHE A 383 22.49 -5.38 8.69
C PHE A 383 22.52 -6.90 8.45
N LEU A 384 23.02 -7.68 9.42
CA LEU A 384 23.06 -9.14 9.33
C LEU A 384 21.66 -9.76 9.27
N GLY A 385 20.66 -9.15 9.91
CA GLY A 385 19.27 -9.57 9.79
C GLY A 385 18.77 -9.44 8.35
N LEU A 386 19.02 -8.30 7.71
CA LEU A 386 18.63 -8.07 6.31
C LEU A 386 19.46 -8.91 5.33
N ALA A 387 20.78 -8.98 5.49
CA ALA A 387 21.62 -9.81 4.63
C ALA A 387 21.30 -11.31 4.81
N GLY A 388 20.95 -11.72 6.03
CA GLY A 388 20.49 -13.06 6.35
C GLY A 388 19.13 -13.40 5.74
N TYR A 389 18.24 -12.42 5.58
CA TYR A 389 16.97 -12.57 4.85
C TYR A 389 17.21 -12.99 3.39
N TYR A 390 18.16 -12.35 2.72
CA TYR A 390 18.52 -12.66 1.33
C TYR A 390 19.67 -13.67 1.19
N ARG A 391 19.98 -14.43 2.24
CA ARG A 391 21.12 -15.38 2.26
C ARG A 391 21.14 -16.36 1.08
N ARG A 392 19.96 -16.74 0.55
CA ARG A 392 19.83 -17.68 -0.58
C ARG A 392 20.46 -17.16 -1.88
N PHE A 393 20.53 -15.83 -2.03
CA PHE A 393 21.17 -15.17 -3.17
C PHE A 393 22.70 -15.05 -3.02
N ILE A 394 23.24 -15.35 -1.83
CA ILE A 394 24.65 -15.13 -1.48
C ILE A 394 25.36 -16.47 -1.28
N LYS A 395 26.10 -16.90 -2.29
CA LYS A 395 26.95 -18.10 -2.21
C LYS A 395 27.97 -17.97 -1.07
N GLY A 396 27.94 -18.90 -0.12
CA GLY A 396 28.88 -18.92 1.01
C GLY A 396 28.59 -17.89 2.09
N PHE A 397 27.35 -17.39 2.20
CA PHE A 397 26.93 -16.37 3.18
C PHE A 397 27.51 -16.58 4.58
N SER A 398 27.41 -17.81 5.14
CA SER A 398 27.90 -18.10 6.50
C SER A 398 29.38 -17.80 6.70
N LYS A 399 30.22 -18.00 5.67
CA LYS A 399 31.66 -17.70 5.75
C LYS A 399 31.90 -16.19 5.68
N LEU A 400 31.18 -15.48 4.80
CA LEU A 400 31.28 -14.03 4.63
C LEU A 400 30.74 -13.26 5.84
N ALA A 401 29.66 -13.73 6.46
CA ALA A 401 29.05 -13.09 7.61
C ALA A 401 29.77 -13.37 8.94
N LEU A 402 30.74 -14.29 8.96
CA LEU A 402 31.40 -14.73 10.19
C LEU A 402 32.11 -13.59 10.94
N PRO A 403 32.94 -12.74 10.31
CA PRO A 403 33.63 -11.64 11.01
C PRO A 403 32.64 -10.67 11.66
N LEU A 404 31.57 -10.33 10.94
CA LEU A 404 30.51 -9.46 11.45
C LEU A 404 29.70 -10.11 12.58
N THR A 405 29.45 -11.41 12.49
CA THR A 405 28.71 -12.16 13.53
C THR A 405 29.51 -12.19 14.84
N GLN A 406 30.83 -12.29 14.77
CA GLN A 406 31.70 -12.26 15.95
C GLN A 406 31.61 -10.94 16.72
N LEU A 407 31.38 -9.82 16.04
CA LEU A 407 31.14 -8.50 16.67
C LEU A 407 29.83 -8.44 17.47
N THR A 408 28.91 -9.39 17.25
CA THR A 408 27.63 -9.46 17.99
C THR A 408 27.69 -10.30 19.26
N CYS A 409 28.79 -11.03 19.48
CA CYS A 409 28.99 -11.91 20.63
C CYS A 409 29.10 -11.11 21.94
N LYS A 410 28.47 -11.62 23.01
CA LYS A 410 28.57 -11.02 24.34
C LYS A 410 30.01 -11.11 24.87
N GLY A 411 30.51 -10.04 25.47
CA GLY A 411 31.81 -10.00 26.14
C GLY A 411 33.02 -9.73 25.24
N LYS A 412 32.82 -9.49 23.94
CA LYS A 412 33.88 -9.04 23.03
C LYS A 412 33.83 -7.52 22.81
N PRO A 413 34.97 -6.82 22.78
CA PRO A 413 35.01 -5.42 22.40
C PRO A 413 34.60 -5.26 20.93
N PHE A 414 33.85 -4.21 20.63
CA PHE A 414 33.51 -3.86 19.26
C PHE A 414 34.76 -3.27 18.58
N VAL A 415 35.43 -4.08 17.77
CA VAL A 415 36.61 -3.66 17.01
C VAL A 415 36.32 -3.89 15.53
N TRP A 416 36.09 -2.80 14.80
CA TRP A 416 35.90 -2.87 13.36
C TRP A 416 37.26 -2.93 12.67
N ASP A 417 37.63 -4.13 12.20
CA ASP A 417 38.92 -4.37 11.54
C ASP A 417 38.78 -4.50 10.01
N ALA A 418 39.90 -4.70 9.32
CA ALA A 418 39.92 -4.85 7.86
C ALA A 418 39.14 -6.09 7.38
N GLN A 419 39.02 -7.14 8.20
CA GLN A 419 38.25 -8.34 7.85
C GLN A 419 36.75 -8.06 7.91
N CYS A 420 36.30 -7.27 8.89
CA CYS A 420 34.93 -6.78 9.01
C CYS A 420 34.57 -5.87 7.84
N GLU A 421 35.42 -4.90 7.52
CA GLU A 421 35.22 -3.99 6.38
C GLU A 421 35.15 -4.74 5.05
N SER A 422 36.06 -5.70 4.81
CA SER A 422 36.06 -6.53 3.60
C SER A 422 34.79 -7.39 3.51
N SER A 423 34.39 -8.03 4.61
CA SER A 423 33.18 -8.85 4.68
C SER A 423 31.92 -8.03 4.46
N PHE A 424 31.85 -6.84 5.05
CA PHE A 424 30.73 -5.91 4.89
C PHE A 424 30.58 -5.47 3.44
N ASN A 425 31.66 -5.01 2.81
CA ASN A 425 31.64 -4.57 1.41
C ASN A 425 31.34 -5.71 0.43
N GLU A 426 31.87 -6.92 0.68
CA GLU A 426 31.56 -8.07 -0.16
C GLU A 426 30.09 -8.50 -0.02
N LEU A 427 29.52 -8.49 1.20
CA LEU A 427 28.09 -8.75 1.40
C LEU A 427 27.22 -7.69 0.71
N LYS A 428 27.57 -6.40 0.81
CA LYS A 428 26.89 -5.32 0.07
C LYS A 428 26.92 -5.58 -1.44
N ARG A 429 28.11 -5.87 -1.99
CA ARG A 429 28.30 -6.15 -3.41
C ARG A 429 27.46 -7.35 -3.86
N ARG A 430 27.42 -8.43 -3.09
CA ARG A 430 26.65 -9.65 -3.42
C ARG A 430 25.14 -9.42 -3.37
N LEU A 431 24.67 -8.57 -2.46
CA LEU A 431 23.26 -8.18 -2.39
C LEU A 431 22.86 -7.28 -3.56
N THR A 432 23.75 -6.38 -4.00
CA THR A 432 23.47 -5.46 -5.12
C THR A 432 23.67 -6.09 -6.49
N THR A 433 24.45 -7.15 -6.59
CA THR A 433 24.68 -7.94 -7.82
C THR A 433 24.01 -9.31 -7.76
N ALA A 434 23.01 -9.47 -6.88
CA ALA A 434 22.34 -10.73 -6.65
C ALA A 434 21.69 -11.23 -7.96
N PRO A 435 21.94 -12.50 -8.36
CA PRO A 435 21.32 -13.06 -9.54
C PRO A 435 19.82 -13.31 -9.32
N VAL A 436 19.05 -13.36 -10.39
CA VAL A 436 17.68 -13.90 -10.34
C VAL A 436 17.78 -15.40 -10.06
N LEU A 437 17.12 -15.86 -9.00
CA LEU A 437 17.03 -17.28 -8.67
C LEU A 437 15.93 -17.92 -9.51
N ILE A 438 16.33 -18.84 -10.37
CA ILE A 438 15.41 -19.68 -11.11
C ILE A 438 14.85 -20.72 -10.14
N LEU A 439 13.53 -20.85 -10.10
CA LEU A 439 12.87 -21.84 -9.26
C LEU A 439 13.17 -23.26 -9.78
N PRO A 440 13.50 -24.21 -8.89
CA PRO A 440 13.88 -25.56 -9.30
C PRO A 440 12.72 -26.24 -10.02
N LYS A 441 12.97 -26.79 -11.21
CA LYS A 441 11.98 -27.65 -11.87
C LYS A 441 11.96 -29.00 -11.15
N PRO A 442 10.78 -29.60 -10.90
CA PRO A 442 10.67 -30.90 -10.25
C PRO A 442 11.47 -32.01 -10.94
N GLU A 443 11.70 -31.88 -12.25
CA GLU A 443 12.41 -32.85 -13.11
C GLU A 443 13.95 -32.74 -13.06
N GLU A 444 14.50 -31.70 -12.42
CA GLU A 444 15.94 -31.41 -12.38
C GLU A 444 16.56 -31.58 -10.97
N LEU A 445 15.81 -32.15 -10.02
CA LEU A 445 16.33 -32.48 -8.69
C LEU A 445 17.14 -33.80 -8.75
N PRO A 446 18.40 -33.81 -8.25
CA PRO A 446 19.27 -34.98 -8.30
C PRO A 446 18.83 -36.14 -7.40
#